data_AF-A0ABD0VZG9-F1
#
_entry.id   AF-A0ABD0VZG9-F1
#
_cell.length_a   1.000
_cell.length_b   1.000
_cell.length_c   1.000
_cell.angle_alpha   90.00
_cell.angle_beta   90.00
_cell.angle_gamma   90.00
#
_symmetry.space_group_name_H-M   'P 1'
#
loop_
_entity.id
_entity.type
_entity.pdbx_description
1 polymer ?
#
loop_
_entity_poly.entity_id
_entity_poly.type
_entity_poly.pdbx_seq_one_letter_code
_entity_poly.pdbx_strand_id
1 'polypeptide(L)'
;MQNETGECLKELDWKEMETVSAFPGVSDSEKRLYIPGGGITKSLFNASCAEDVCLAVVLIFCSEGDNIPDAFALVNHMNSWLHLVKESNQTQPEWRIPESWRLLYGSGLPPALF
;
A
#
# COMPACT_ATOMS: atom_id res chain seq x y z
N MET A 1 -19.10 -14.02 -3.85
CA MET A 1 -18.10 -13.26 -3.07
C MET A 1 -17.35 -12.24 -3.92
N GLN A 2 -16.76 -12.60 -5.08
CA GLN A 2 -16.09 -11.64 -5.99
C GLN A 2 -16.95 -10.41 -6.40
N ASN A 3 -18.26 -10.60 -6.63
CA ASN A 3 -19.15 -9.50 -7.05
C ASN A 3 -19.48 -8.47 -5.96
N GLU A 4 -19.50 -8.83 -4.68
CA GLU A 4 -19.87 -7.89 -3.61
C GLU A 4 -18.68 -7.03 -3.19
N THR A 5 -17.49 -7.62 -3.09
CA THR A 5 -16.25 -6.89 -2.78
C THR A 5 -15.87 -5.94 -3.91
N GLY A 6 -16.09 -6.33 -5.17
CA GLY A 6 -15.80 -5.50 -6.33
C GLY A 6 -16.65 -4.23 -6.42
N GLU A 7 -17.91 -4.27 -5.99
CA GLU A 7 -18.80 -3.10 -5.99
C GLU A 7 -18.40 -2.10 -4.88
N CYS A 8 -18.08 -2.57 -3.67
CA CYS A 8 -17.58 -1.72 -2.59
C CYS A 8 -16.26 -1.01 -2.97
N LEU A 9 -15.37 -1.67 -3.70
CA LEU A 9 -14.12 -1.08 -4.17
C LEU A 9 -14.32 0.05 -5.20
N LYS A 10 -15.42 0.03 -5.98
CA LYS A 10 -15.73 1.11 -6.93
C LYS A 10 -16.11 2.41 -6.23
N GLU A 11 -16.75 2.34 -5.06
CA GLU A 11 -17.13 3.52 -4.28
C GLU A 11 -15.92 4.24 -3.67
N LEU A 12 -14.79 3.55 -3.54
CA LEU A 12 -13.58 4.07 -2.90
C LEU A 12 -12.64 4.83 -3.87
N ASP A 13 -12.99 4.94 -5.15
CA ASP A 13 -12.14 5.50 -6.23
C ASP A 13 -10.77 4.80 -6.34
N TRP A 14 -10.73 3.49 -6.03
CA TRP A 14 -9.52 2.70 -6.13
C TRP A 14 -9.19 2.40 -7.58
N LYS A 15 -7.92 2.58 -7.96
CA LYS A 15 -7.44 2.25 -9.29
C LYS A 15 -7.01 0.79 -9.34
N GLU A 16 -7.57 0.04 -10.27
CA GLU A 16 -7.13 -1.33 -10.56
C GLU A 16 -5.65 -1.33 -10.96
N MET A 17 -4.92 -2.35 -10.48
CA MET A 17 -3.50 -2.50 -10.79
C MET A 17 -3.29 -2.82 -12.27
N GLU A 18 -2.28 -2.18 -12.87
CA GLU A 18 -1.99 -2.39 -14.29
C GLU A 18 -1.52 -3.81 -14.61
N THR A 19 -1.92 -4.29 -15.79
CA THR A 19 -1.40 -5.52 -16.40
C THR A 19 -0.60 -5.18 -17.64
N VAL A 20 0.59 -5.76 -17.77
CA VAL A 20 1.46 -5.58 -18.94
C VAL A 20 1.63 -6.89 -19.70
N SER A 21 2.08 -6.83 -20.96
CA SER A 21 2.42 -8.05 -21.69
C SER A 21 3.59 -8.77 -21.03
N ALA A 22 3.48 -10.10 -20.95
CA ALA A 22 4.52 -10.94 -20.37
C ALA A 22 5.84 -10.85 -21.16
N PHE A 23 5.73 -10.64 -22.48
CA PHE A 23 6.85 -10.51 -23.40
C PHE A 23 6.67 -9.27 -24.28
N PRO A 24 6.94 -8.07 -23.74
CA PRO A 24 6.79 -6.82 -24.48
C PRO A 24 7.60 -6.84 -25.78
N GLY A 25 6.94 -6.52 -26.90
CA GLY A 25 7.57 -6.51 -28.22
C GLY A 25 7.68 -7.86 -28.92
N VAL A 26 7.24 -8.96 -28.28
CA VAL A 26 7.22 -10.31 -28.87
C VAL A 26 5.79 -10.82 -29.03
N SER A 27 4.98 -10.74 -27.97
CA SER A 27 3.57 -11.15 -28.00
C SER A 27 2.77 -10.46 -26.90
N ASP A 28 1.60 -9.94 -27.28
CA ASP A 28 0.64 -9.33 -26.35
C ASP A 28 -0.48 -10.30 -25.92
N SER A 29 -0.37 -11.58 -26.28
CA SER A 29 -1.40 -12.58 -25.97
C SER A 29 -1.47 -12.93 -24.48
N GLU A 30 -0.35 -12.86 -23.76
CA GLU A 30 -0.27 -13.17 -22.34
C GLU A 30 -0.06 -11.88 -21.55
N LYS A 31 -1.06 -11.49 -20.74
CA LYS A 31 -0.98 -10.35 -19.82
C LYS A 31 -0.68 -10.83 -18.41
N ARG A 32 0.13 -10.07 -17.68
CA ARG A 32 0.49 -10.35 -16.28
C ARG A 32 0.35 -9.10 -15.43
N LEU A 33 -0.05 -9.29 -14.18
CA LEU A 33 -0.04 -8.24 -13.16
C LEU A 33 1.36 -7.63 -13.06
N TYR A 34 1.44 -6.31 -13.12
CA TYR A 34 2.71 -5.59 -13.10
C TYR A 34 2.92 -4.90 -11.76
N ILE A 35 3.69 -5.54 -10.88
CA ILE A 35 4.09 -4.96 -9.59
C ILE A 35 5.63 -4.86 -9.58
N PRO A 36 6.20 -3.76 -10.10
CA PRO A 36 7.64 -3.58 -10.13
C PRO A 36 8.17 -3.43 -8.70
N GLY A 37 9.28 -4.11 -8.38
CA GLY A 37 9.88 -4.03 -7.04
C GLY A 37 9.03 -4.60 -5.89
N GLY A 38 7.90 -5.26 -6.18
CA GLY A 38 6.94 -5.71 -5.16
C GLY A 38 7.39 -6.86 -4.27
N GLY A 39 8.62 -7.37 -4.43
CA GLY A 39 9.14 -8.48 -3.62
C GLY A 39 8.17 -9.66 -3.52
N ILE A 40 7.91 -10.11 -2.29
CA ILE A 40 7.01 -11.24 -2.00
C ILE A 40 5.54 -10.94 -2.31
N THR A 41 5.14 -9.67 -2.39
CA THR A 41 3.73 -9.26 -2.56
C THR A 41 3.11 -9.89 -3.80
N LYS A 42 3.82 -9.89 -4.93
CA LYS A 42 3.32 -10.48 -6.18
C LYS A 42 3.13 -12.00 -6.07
N SER A 43 4.11 -12.70 -5.49
CA SER A 43 4.01 -14.16 -5.30
C SER A 43 2.91 -14.52 -4.30
N LEU A 44 2.76 -13.75 -3.23
CA LEU A 44 1.74 -13.97 -2.21
C LEU A 44 0.33 -13.74 -2.77
N PHE A 45 0.15 -12.70 -3.58
CA PHE A 45 -1.10 -12.44 -4.29
C PHE A 45 -1.47 -13.61 -5.22
N ASN A 46 -0.53 -14.00 -6.09
CA ASN A 46 -0.78 -15.11 -7.01
C ASN A 46 -1.07 -16.43 -6.29
N ALA A 47 -0.35 -16.73 -5.20
CA ALA A 47 -0.60 -17.91 -4.38
C ALA A 47 -1.97 -17.85 -3.70
N SER A 48 -2.36 -16.68 -3.17
CA SER A 48 -3.68 -16.49 -2.58
C SER A 48 -4.80 -16.70 -3.60
N CYS A 49 -4.63 -16.21 -4.84
CA CYS A 49 -5.57 -16.49 -5.93
C CYS A 49 -5.64 -17.98 -6.29
N ALA A 50 -4.50 -18.69 -6.31
CA ALA A 50 -4.46 -20.11 -6.63
C ALA A 50 -5.13 -20.99 -5.55
N GLU A 51 -5.03 -20.58 -4.29
CA GLU A 51 -5.59 -21.28 -3.13
C GLU A 51 -6.98 -20.76 -2.71
N ASP A 52 -7.60 -19.89 -3.52
CA ASP A 52 -8.90 -19.26 -3.24
C ASP A 52 -8.98 -18.53 -1.87
N VAL A 53 -7.85 -17.94 -1.46
CA VAL A 53 -7.74 -17.11 -0.26
C VAL A 53 -8.02 -15.65 -0.63
N CYS A 54 -8.99 -15.03 0.05
CA CYS A 54 -9.28 -13.62 -0.13
C CYS A 54 -8.11 -12.74 0.36
N LEU A 55 -7.48 -12.03 -0.56
CA LEU A 55 -6.39 -11.10 -0.28
C LEU A 55 -6.57 -9.81 -1.09
N ALA A 56 -6.44 -8.67 -0.42
CA ALA A 56 -6.31 -7.36 -1.06
C ALA A 56 -4.88 -6.84 -0.91
N VAL A 57 -4.34 -6.27 -1.97
CA VAL A 57 -3.01 -5.66 -1.99
C VAL A 57 -3.18 -4.18 -2.30
N VAL A 58 -2.69 -3.32 -1.41
CA VAL A 58 -2.69 -1.87 -1.61
C VAL A 58 -1.25 -1.42 -1.77
N LEU A 59 -0.98 -0.65 -2.83
CA LEU A 59 0.35 -0.17 -3.19
C LEU A 59 0.31 1.35 -3.33
N ILE A 60 1.39 2.00 -2.92
CA ILE A 60 1.66 3.41 -3.21
C ILE A 60 3.07 3.51 -3.76
N PHE A 61 3.27 4.41 -4.72
CA PHE A 61 4.59 4.75 -5.18
C PHE A 61 5.20 5.75 -4.20
N CYS A 62 6.34 5.40 -3.61
CA CYS A 62 7.08 6.27 -2.70
C CYS A 62 8.43 6.62 -3.34
N SER A 63 8.85 7.88 -3.21
CA SER A 63 10.24 8.27 -3.54
C SER A 63 11.18 7.84 -2.41
N GLU A 64 12.47 7.67 -2.65
CA GLU A 64 13.42 7.34 -1.56
C GLU A 64 13.49 8.45 -0.50
N GLY A 65 13.67 8.07 0.77
CA GLY A 65 13.89 9.01 1.89
C GLY A 65 12.83 8.89 2.99
N ASP A 66 12.26 10.03 3.38
CA ASP A 66 11.21 10.08 4.40
C ASP A 66 9.85 9.72 3.81
N ASN A 67 9.42 8.48 4.02
CA ASN A 67 8.12 7.99 3.56
C ASN A 67 7.02 8.04 4.63
N ILE A 68 7.23 8.77 5.73
CA ILE A 68 6.21 8.98 6.76
C ILE A 68 4.90 9.54 6.15
N PRO A 69 4.93 10.59 5.30
CA PRO A 69 3.70 11.13 4.71
C PRO A 69 3.00 10.12 3.80
N ASP A 70 3.76 9.36 3.00
CA ASP A 70 3.21 8.35 2.08
C ASP A 70 2.57 7.20 2.85
N ALA A 71 3.18 6.77 3.96
CA ALA A 71 2.62 5.76 4.85
C ALA A 71 1.28 6.23 5.44
N PHE A 72 1.18 7.50 5.85
CA PHE A 72 -0.08 8.08 6.31
C PHE A 72 -1.12 8.19 5.19
N ALA A 73 -0.72 8.58 3.97
CA ALA A 73 -1.62 8.61 2.83
C ALA A 73 -2.21 7.22 2.54
N LEU A 74 -1.37 6.19 2.52
CA LEU A 74 -1.77 4.80 2.29
C LEU A 74 -2.75 4.30 3.38
N VAL A 75 -2.41 4.49 4.65
CA VAL A 75 -3.23 3.98 5.76
C VAL A 75 -4.54 4.76 5.90
N ASN A 76 -4.56 6.07 5.61
CA ASN A 76 -5.78 6.87 5.59
C ASN A 76 -6.72 6.40 4.48
N HIS A 77 -6.18 6.11 3.29
CA HIS A 77 -6.97 5.57 2.18
C HIS A 77 -7.49 4.16 2.49
N MET A 78 -6.72 3.34 3.20
CA MET A 78 -7.21 2.05 3.70
C MET A 78 -8.30 2.21 4.78
N ASN A 79 -8.25 3.28 5.58
CA ASN A 79 -9.21 3.54 6.65
C ASN A 79 -10.59 3.98 6.12
N SER A 80 -10.67 4.58 4.93
CA SER A 80 -11.97 4.86 4.30
C SER A 80 -12.70 3.57 3.89
N TRP A 81 -11.96 2.48 3.70
CA TRP A 81 -12.52 1.15 3.46
C TRP A 81 -12.82 0.38 4.75
N LEU A 82 -11.83 0.28 5.64
CA LEU A 82 -11.89 -0.65 6.78
C LEU A 82 -12.32 -0.01 8.10
N HIS A 83 -12.37 1.33 8.18
CA HIS A 83 -12.75 2.09 9.37
C HIS A 83 -12.01 1.64 10.66
N LEU A 84 -10.71 1.38 10.54
CA LEU A 84 -9.85 0.85 11.61
C LEU A 84 -9.70 1.82 12.79
N VAL A 85 -9.65 3.12 12.51
CA VAL A 85 -9.58 4.19 13.51
C VAL A 85 -10.67 5.23 13.25
N LYS A 86 -11.09 5.90 14.32
CA LYS A 86 -12.06 6.99 14.23
C LYS A 86 -11.46 8.17 13.49
N GLU A 87 -12.23 8.71 12.56
CA GLU A 87 -11.99 10.05 12.05
C GLU A 87 -12.30 11.02 13.19
N SER A 88 -11.26 11.67 13.71
CA SER A 88 -11.46 12.66 14.76
C SER A 88 -12.06 13.94 14.16
N ASN A 89 -12.71 14.78 14.98
CA ASN A 89 -13.16 16.10 14.53
C ASN A 89 -11.97 17.05 14.22
N GLN A 90 -10.74 16.63 14.52
CA GLN A 90 -9.51 17.26 14.07
C GLN A 90 -9.17 16.65 12.72
N THR A 91 -8.65 17.43 11.79
CA THR A 91 -8.50 17.13 10.36
C THR A 91 -7.67 15.88 9.99
N GLN A 92 -7.26 15.03 10.95
CA GLN A 92 -6.56 13.78 10.71
C GLN A 92 -7.04 12.62 11.62
N PRO A 93 -6.97 11.36 11.14
CA PRO A 93 -7.29 10.17 11.94
C PRO A 93 -6.27 9.93 13.07
N GLU A 94 -6.73 9.31 14.17
CA GLU A 94 -5.95 9.13 15.40
C GLU A 94 -4.97 7.93 15.31
N TRP A 95 -4.01 8.02 14.40
CA TRP A 95 -2.96 7.02 14.28
C TRP A 95 -1.90 7.18 15.37
N ARG A 96 -1.40 6.05 15.88
CA ARG A 96 -0.25 6.04 16.79
C ARG A 96 1.04 5.85 15.99
N ILE A 97 1.98 6.76 16.19
CA ILE A 97 3.31 6.66 15.60
C ILE A 97 4.10 5.57 16.34
N PRO A 98 4.72 4.60 15.65
CA PRO A 98 5.57 3.60 16.28
C PRO A 98 6.79 4.25 16.97
N GLU A 99 7.12 3.80 18.18
CA GLU A 99 8.31 4.29 18.91
C GLU A 99 9.62 4.09 18.13
N SER A 100 9.67 3.11 17.22
CA SER A 100 10.82 2.90 16.35
C SER A 100 11.12 4.09 15.42
N TRP A 101 10.14 4.96 15.17
CA TRP A 101 10.33 6.17 14.35
C TRP A 101 11.01 7.31 15.11
N ARG A 102 11.07 7.25 16.45
CA ARG A 102 11.62 8.31 17.30
C ARG A 102 13.07 8.67 16.97
N LEU A 103 13.85 7.67 16.53
CA LEU A 103 15.26 7.82 16.17
C LEU A 103 15.50 7.40 14.71
N LEU A 104 14.53 7.64 13.82
CA LEU A 104 14.63 7.28 12.40
C LEU A 104 15.91 7.82 11.75
N TYR A 105 16.36 9.00 12.18
CA TYR A 105 17.58 9.67 11.71
C TYR A 105 18.73 9.62 12.74
N GLY A 106 18.65 8.70 13.71
CA GLY A 106 19.59 8.59 14.82
C GLY A 106 19.29 9.53 16.00
N SER A 107 20.05 9.38 17.07
CA SER A 107 20.11 10.38 18.14
C SER A 107 20.89 11.58 17.61
N GLY A 108 20.30 12.77 17.59
CA GLY A 108 20.94 13.98 17.08
C GLY A 108 22.34 14.25 17.65
N LEU A 109 23.04 15.22 17.08
CA LEU A 109 24.41 15.54 17.47
C LEU A 109 24.52 15.76 19.00
N PRO A 110 25.51 15.15 19.67
CA PRO A 110 25.75 15.39 21.09
C PRO A 110 25.82 16.89 21.38
N PRO A 111 25.12 17.39 22.43
CA PRO A 111 25.17 18.81 22.79
C PRO A 111 26.59 19.33 23.05
N ALA A 112 27.53 18.44 23.42
CA ALA A 112 28.93 18.76 23.65
C ALA A 112 29.71 19.19 22.38
N LEU A 113 29.09 19.11 21.20
CA LEU A 113 29.68 19.57 19.93
C LEU A 113 29.32 21.02 19.59
N PHE A 114 28.55 21.73 20.45
CA PHE A 114 28.15 23.13 20.30
C PHE A 114 28.54 23.97 21.51
#